data_AF-A0A942ASA4-F1
#
_entry.id   AF-A0A942ASA4-F1
#
_cell.length_a   1.000
_cell.length_b   1.000
_cell.length_c   1.000
_cell.angle_alpha   90.00
_cell.angle_beta   90.00
_cell.angle_gamma   90.00
#
_symmetry.space_group_name_H-M   'P 1'
#
loop_
_entity.id
_entity.type
_entity.pdbx_description
1 polymer ?
#
loop_
_entity_poly.entity_id
_entity_poly.type
_entity_poly.pdbx_seq_one_letter_code
_entity_poly.pdbx_strand_id
1 'polypeptide(L)'
;MSKRKIYFRADAGADIGYGHFIRSLALADMLRENFNCVFTTLSPTSYQLQEMNKVCEYIPLVGLKNQFENFLSLLNGDEIVVLDNYYYDTSFQKQIKEKGCKLICIDDIHTRHFYCDVIFCPDPCHPADYSAEPFTEIYCGMEWAFLRKPFINNVRLRNSDTIDKVVVALGGADPYGLTDRVLGVLTDKPLEVSVIAGDTVVVDPVYQK
;
A
#
# COMPACT_ATOMS: atom_id res chain seq x y z
N MET A 1 -17.42 -22.56 10.20
CA MET A 1 -18.01 -21.24 9.93
C MET A 1 -17.29 -20.68 8.71
N SER A 2 -17.98 -19.99 7.78
CA SER A 2 -17.25 -19.35 6.66
C SER A 2 -16.36 -18.23 7.22
N LYS A 3 -15.16 -18.08 6.63
CA LYS A 3 -14.28 -16.96 6.96
C LYS A 3 -14.98 -15.66 6.56
N ARG A 4 -14.98 -14.67 7.45
CA ARG A 4 -15.50 -13.33 7.14
C ARG A 4 -14.70 -12.71 5.99
N LYS A 5 -15.37 -11.98 5.10
CA LYS A 5 -14.73 -11.36 3.94
C LYS A 5 -14.10 -10.01 4.29
N ILE A 6 -12.90 -9.76 3.74
CA ILE A 6 -12.22 -8.47 3.79
C ILE A 6 -11.98 -7.98 2.35
N TYR A 7 -12.47 -6.79 2.02
CA TYR A 7 -12.09 -6.09 0.79
C TYR A 7 -10.98 -5.09 1.08
N PHE A 8 -9.86 -5.22 0.37
CA PHE A 8 -8.79 -4.22 0.34
C PHE A 8 -9.01 -3.33 -0.87
N ARG A 9 -8.99 -2.01 -0.67
CA ARG A 9 -9.15 -1.02 -1.73
C ARG A 9 -7.98 -0.05 -1.67
N ALA A 10 -7.03 -0.28 -2.55
CA ALA A 10 -5.81 0.51 -2.70
C ALA A 10 -5.42 0.56 -4.18
N ASP A 11 -4.93 1.71 -4.63
CA ASP A 11 -4.41 1.90 -5.99
C ASP A 11 -2.92 2.11 -5.98
N ALA A 12 -2.31 1.77 -7.12
CA ALA A 12 -0.94 2.11 -7.45
C ALA A 12 -0.85 2.50 -8.92
N GLY A 13 0.21 3.22 -9.27
CA GLY A 13 0.49 3.64 -10.64
C GLY A 13 1.69 4.58 -10.69
N ALA A 14 2.04 5.03 -11.91
CA ALA A 14 3.21 5.89 -12.12
C ALA A 14 3.12 7.23 -11.35
N ASP A 15 1.93 7.78 -11.16
CA ASP A 15 1.73 9.06 -10.47
C ASP A 15 1.55 8.91 -8.95
N ILE A 16 1.05 7.75 -8.49
CA ILE A 16 0.71 7.49 -7.08
C ILE A 16 1.87 6.80 -6.36
N GLY A 17 2.69 6.05 -7.09
CA GLY A 17 3.61 5.07 -6.51
C GLY A 17 2.90 3.77 -6.13
N TYR A 18 3.65 2.89 -5.47
CA TYR A 18 3.22 1.52 -5.13
C TYR A 18 3.07 1.27 -3.63
N GLY A 19 3.29 2.30 -2.80
CA GLY A 19 3.27 2.18 -1.34
C GLY A 19 1.96 1.59 -0.82
N HIS A 20 0.83 2.21 -1.17
CA HIS A 20 -0.52 1.78 -0.80
C HIS A 20 -0.79 0.33 -1.21
N PHE A 21 -0.55 -0.01 -2.47
CA PHE A 21 -0.72 -1.37 -2.99
C PHE A 21 0.11 -2.41 -2.22
N ILE A 22 1.42 -2.16 -2.07
CA ILE A 22 2.33 -3.13 -1.46
C ILE A 22 2.02 -3.35 0.03
N ARG A 23 1.76 -2.28 0.80
CA ARG A 23 1.46 -2.40 2.24
C ARG A 23 0.09 -3.02 2.49
N SER A 24 -0.92 -2.65 1.71
CA SER A 24 -2.24 -3.28 1.78
C SER A 24 -2.18 -4.76 1.39
N LEU A 25 -1.38 -5.12 0.38
CA LEU A 25 -1.23 -6.53 -0.03
C LEU A 25 -0.46 -7.34 1.03
N ALA A 26 0.52 -6.73 1.71
CA ALA A 26 1.18 -7.35 2.85
C ALA A 26 0.20 -7.63 3.99
N LEU A 27 -0.68 -6.69 4.32
CA LEU A 27 -1.75 -6.90 5.31
C LEU A 27 -2.72 -8.01 4.87
N ALA A 28 -3.09 -8.08 3.59
CA ALA A 28 -3.89 -9.19 3.07
C ALA A 28 -3.19 -10.55 3.25
N ASP A 29 -1.88 -10.63 2.99
CA ASP A 29 -1.10 -11.86 3.18
C ASP A 29 -0.97 -12.29 4.65
N MET A 30 -0.97 -11.32 5.58
CA MET A 30 -1.03 -11.60 7.02
C MET A 30 -2.37 -12.19 7.45
N LEU A 31 -3.47 -11.79 6.81
CA LEU A 31 -4.84 -12.09 7.26
C LEU A 31 -5.51 -13.26 6.52
N ARG A 32 -5.01 -13.67 5.36
CA ARG A 32 -5.63 -14.67 4.47
C ARG A 32 -5.91 -16.04 5.12
N GLU A 33 -5.15 -16.42 6.14
CA GLU A 33 -5.36 -17.68 6.84
C GLU A 33 -6.58 -17.65 7.77
N ASN A 34 -7.04 -16.46 8.16
CA ASN A 34 -8.20 -16.26 9.04
C ASN A 34 -9.41 -15.65 8.33
N PHE A 35 -9.20 -14.95 7.22
CA PHE A 35 -10.23 -14.20 6.49
C PHE A 35 -10.29 -14.60 5.01
N ASN A 36 -11.43 -14.33 4.35
CA ASN A 36 -11.48 -14.34 2.89
C ASN A 36 -11.09 -12.96 2.38
N CYS A 37 -9.84 -12.79 1.97
CA CYS A 37 -9.31 -11.52 1.48
C CYS A 37 -9.58 -11.38 -0.02
N VAL A 38 -10.07 -10.21 -0.43
CA VAL A 38 -10.26 -9.82 -1.83
C VAL A 38 -9.63 -8.46 -2.06
N PHE A 39 -8.76 -8.32 -3.05
CA PHE A 39 -8.11 -7.05 -3.38
C PHE A 39 -8.80 -6.34 -4.55
N THR A 40 -8.96 -5.03 -4.44
CA THR A 40 -9.58 -4.18 -5.47
C THR A 40 -8.68 -2.98 -5.77
N THR A 41 -8.30 -2.85 -7.03
CA THR A 41 -7.40 -1.81 -7.54
C THR A 41 -7.92 -1.33 -8.89
N LEU A 42 -7.82 -0.03 -9.15
CA LEU A 42 -8.19 0.61 -10.40
C LEU A 42 -7.13 0.31 -11.46
N SER A 43 -7.56 -0.20 -12.61
CA SER A 43 -6.72 -0.40 -13.80
C SER A 43 -5.31 -1.00 -13.50
N PRO A 44 -5.21 -2.15 -12.81
CA PRO A 44 -3.92 -2.70 -12.38
C PRO A 44 -3.02 -3.06 -13.56
N THR A 45 -1.70 -2.89 -13.37
CA THR A 45 -0.69 -3.43 -14.28
C THR A 45 -0.61 -4.96 -14.22
N SER A 46 0.08 -5.57 -15.19
CA SER A 46 0.34 -7.01 -15.19
C SER A 46 1.12 -7.46 -13.96
N TYR A 47 2.05 -6.63 -13.48
CA TYR A 47 2.79 -6.88 -12.24
C TYR A 47 1.84 -6.91 -11.03
N GLN A 48 0.97 -5.90 -10.89
CA GLN A 48 0.00 -5.88 -9.79
C GLN A 48 -0.91 -7.11 -9.80
N LEU A 49 -1.41 -7.52 -10.97
CA LEU A 49 -2.22 -8.74 -11.12
C LEU A 49 -1.46 -10.00 -10.67
N GLN A 50 -0.19 -10.13 -11.08
CA GLN A 50 0.65 -11.26 -10.67
C GLN A 50 0.92 -11.29 -9.17
N GLU A 51 1.18 -10.14 -8.54
CA GLU A 51 1.41 -10.05 -7.10
C GLU A 51 0.14 -10.38 -6.30
N MET A 52 -1.02 -9.84 -6.70
CA MET A 52 -2.29 -10.17 -6.04
C MET A 52 -2.61 -11.67 -6.12
N ASN A 53 -2.40 -12.28 -7.29
CA ASN A 53 -2.67 -13.71 -7.51
C ASN A 53 -1.83 -14.65 -6.62
N LYS A 54 -0.71 -14.18 -6.06
CA LYS A 54 0.10 -14.93 -5.09
C LYS A 54 -0.50 -14.92 -3.68
N VAL A 55 -1.38 -13.96 -3.39
CA VAL A 55 -1.84 -13.64 -2.04
C VAL A 55 -3.32 -13.92 -1.85
N CYS A 56 -4.18 -13.41 -2.72
CA CYS A 56 -5.63 -13.44 -2.52
C CYS A 56 -6.42 -13.32 -3.83
N GLU A 57 -7.73 -13.51 -3.76
CA GLU A 57 -8.63 -13.19 -4.87
C GLU A 57 -8.57 -11.67 -5.15
N TYR A 58 -8.83 -11.27 -6.39
CA TYR A 58 -8.86 -9.86 -6.75
C TYR A 58 -9.97 -9.54 -7.75
N ILE A 59 -10.49 -8.32 -7.67
CA ILE A 59 -11.48 -7.76 -8.58
C ILE A 59 -10.95 -6.43 -9.10
N PRO A 60 -10.45 -6.38 -10.35
CA PRO A 60 -10.00 -5.13 -10.97
C PRO A 60 -11.18 -4.19 -11.15
N LEU A 61 -10.99 -2.91 -10.82
CA LEU A 61 -11.95 -1.86 -11.14
C LEU A 61 -11.53 -1.18 -12.45
N VAL A 62 -12.51 -0.91 -13.31
CA VAL A 62 -12.29 -0.25 -14.60
C VAL A 62 -13.10 1.04 -14.64
N GLY A 63 -12.50 2.11 -15.16
CA GLY A 63 -13.14 3.41 -15.35
C GLY A 63 -13.11 4.29 -14.12
N LEU A 64 -12.29 5.35 -14.17
CA LEU A 64 -12.07 6.29 -13.06
C LEU A 64 -13.36 6.92 -12.52
N LYS A 65 -14.33 7.23 -13.41
CA LYS A 65 -15.57 7.92 -13.04
C LYS A 65 -16.48 7.09 -12.14
N ASN A 66 -16.57 5.79 -12.39
CA ASN A 66 -17.54 4.90 -11.72
C ASN A 66 -16.87 4.00 -10.68
N GLN A 67 -15.57 4.19 -10.39
CA GLN A 67 -14.81 3.30 -9.53
C GLN A 67 -15.42 3.13 -8.13
N PHE A 68 -15.97 4.20 -7.57
CA PHE A 68 -16.55 4.20 -6.22
C PHE A 68 -17.88 3.45 -6.19
N GLU A 69 -18.76 3.72 -7.16
CA GLU A 69 -20.03 3.02 -7.32
C GLU A 69 -19.83 1.52 -7.59
N ASN A 70 -18.90 1.20 -8.50
CA ASN A 70 -18.52 -0.16 -8.82
C ASN A 70 -18.02 -0.89 -7.57
N PHE A 71 -17.14 -0.28 -6.78
CA PHE A 71 -16.69 -0.87 -5.52
C PHE A 71 -17.84 -1.06 -4.52
N LEU A 72 -18.66 -0.03 -4.30
CA LEU A 72 -19.81 -0.08 -3.38
C LEU A 72 -20.79 -1.20 -3.76
N SER A 73 -20.96 -1.50 -5.05
CA SER A 73 -21.82 -2.60 -5.51
C SER A 73 -21.33 -4.00 -5.12
N LEU A 74 -20.07 -4.15 -4.70
CA LEU A 74 -19.49 -5.41 -4.24
C LEU A 74 -19.82 -5.73 -2.77
N LEU A 75 -20.31 -4.73 -2.04
CA LEU A 75 -20.49 -4.77 -0.59
C LEU A 75 -21.93 -5.10 -0.20
N ASN A 76 -22.11 -6.07 0.70
CA ASN A 76 -23.40 -6.56 1.21
C ASN A 76 -23.67 -6.14 2.67
N GLY A 77 -22.65 -5.65 3.38
CA GLY A 77 -22.78 -5.06 4.70
C GLY A 77 -22.18 -5.87 5.84
N ASP A 78 -21.86 -7.14 5.64
CA ASP A 78 -21.23 -7.97 6.65
C ASP A 78 -19.69 -7.98 6.52
N GLU A 79 -19.14 -7.39 5.47
CA GLU A 79 -17.71 -7.38 5.19
C GLU A 79 -16.93 -6.40 6.07
N ILE A 80 -15.61 -6.60 6.09
CA ILE A 80 -14.64 -5.58 6.53
C ILE A 80 -14.06 -4.94 5.27
N VAL A 81 -13.94 -3.63 5.26
CA VAL A 81 -13.30 -2.86 4.18
C VAL A 81 -12.05 -2.19 4.72
N VAL A 82 -10.93 -2.34 4.01
CA VAL A 82 -9.67 -1.65 4.27
C VAL A 82 -9.44 -0.65 3.14
N LEU A 83 -9.41 0.63 3.46
CA LEU A 83 -9.12 1.72 2.54
C LEU A 83 -7.69 2.21 2.73
N ASP A 84 -6.95 2.34 1.63
CA ASP A 84 -5.57 2.83 1.63
C ASP A 84 -5.31 3.69 0.39
N ASN A 85 -5.62 4.98 0.50
CA ASN A 85 -5.28 6.04 -0.45
C ASN A 85 -5.77 7.40 0.05
N TYR A 86 -5.06 8.45 -0.36
CA TYR A 86 -5.38 9.83 0.06
C TYR A 86 -6.65 10.41 -0.54
N TYR A 87 -7.32 9.78 -1.49
CA TYR A 87 -8.54 10.35 -2.08
C TYR A 87 -9.84 9.77 -1.51
N TYR A 88 -9.79 8.81 -0.57
CA TYR A 88 -10.99 8.31 0.12
C TYR A 88 -11.47 9.30 1.18
N ASP A 89 -12.40 10.15 0.80
CA ASP A 89 -12.96 11.18 1.66
C ASP A 89 -13.97 10.63 2.69
N THR A 90 -14.38 11.50 3.62
CA THR A 90 -15.37 11.17 4.66
C THR A 90 -16.72 10.74 4.07
N SER A 91 -17.11 11.25 2.90
CA SER A 91 -18.37 10.91 2.25
C SER A 91 -18.37 9.46 1.77
N PHE A 92 -17.28 9.03 1.15
CA PHE A 92 -17.12 7.65 0.70
C PHE A 92 -17.04 6.67 1.88
N GLN A 93 -16.34 7.05 2.95
CA GLN A 93 -16.31 6.26 4.20
C GLN A 93 -17.72 6.04 4.77
N LYS A 94 -18.56 7.10 4.81
CA LYS A 94 -19.96 7.00 5.24
C LYS A 94 -20.78 6.06 4.36
N GLN A 95 -20.65 6.13 3.04
CA GLN A 95 -21.36 5.23 2.13
C GLN A 95 -21.03 3.74 2.37
N ILE A 96 -19.79 3.43 2.74
CA ILE A 96 -19.39 2.07 3.12
C ILE A 96 -20.03 1.67 4.46
N LYS A 97 -20.01 2.57 5.45
CA LYS A 97 -20.61 2.34 6.77
C LYS A 97 -22.13 2.20 6.72
N GLU A 98 -22.81 2.95 5.87
CA GLU A 98 -24.26 2.89 5.65
C GLU A 98 -24.71 1.53 5.10
N LYS A 99 -23.83 0.81 4.39
CA LYS A 99 -24.09 -0.58 4.00
C LYS A 99 -24.04 -1.56 5.16
N GLY A 100 -23.48 -1.17 6.31
CA GLY A 100 -23.29 -2.02 7.49
C GLY A 100 -21.85 -2.51 7.69
N CYS A 101 -20.96 -2.25 6.72
CA CYS A 101 -19.59 -2.77 6.74
C CYS A 101 -18.81 -2.26 7.96
N LYS A 102 -17.83 -3.06 8.39
CA LYS A 102 -16.74 -2.57 9.24
C LYS A 102 -15.70 -1.90 8.36
N LEU A 103 -15.15 -0.78 8.80
CA LEU A 103 -14.26 0.04 8.00
C LEU A 103 -12.96 0.31 8.73
N ILE A 104 -11.85 0.05 8.04
CA ILE A 104 -10.49 0.31 8.46
C ILE A 104 -9.88 1.27 7.44
N CYS A 105 -9.23 2.34 7.91
CA CYS A 105 -8.47 3.25 7.07
C CYS A 105 -6.98 3.15 7.41
N ILE A 106 -6.13 3.15 6.39
CA ILE A 106 -4.68 3.32 6.52
C ILE A 106 -4.37 4.77 6.11
N ASP A 107 -3.79 5.54 7.02
CA ASP A 107 -3.52 6.96 6.81
C ASP A 107 -2.26 7.42 7.55
N ASP A 108 -1.53 8.36 6.97
CA ASP A 108 -0.27 8.91 7.47
C ASP A 108 -0.22 10.46 7.33
N ILE A 109 -1.34 11.11 6.96
CA ILE A 109 -1.39 12.57 6.68
C ILE A 109 -2.47 13.33 7.46
N HIS A 110 -3.43 12.65 8.10
CA HIS A 110 -4.43 13.19 9.01
C HIS A 110 -5.17 14.46 8.49
N THR A 111 -5.48 14.50 7.19
CA THR A 111 -5.99 15.70 6.49
C THR A 111 -7.52 15.82 6.43
N ARG A 112 -8.26 14.85 6.98
CA ARG A 112 -9.74 14.79 6.89
C ARG A 112 -10.36 14.29 8.17
N HIS A 113 -11.68 14.39 8.23
CA HIS A 113 -12.46 13.72 9.25
C HIS A 113 -12.66 12.24 8.92
N PHE A 114 -12.36 11.34 9.85
CA PHE A 114 -12.46 9.90 9.68
C PHE A 114 -13.75 9.34 10.28
N TYR A 115 -14.51 8.65 9.43
CA TYR A 115 -15.75 7.95 9.76
C TYR A 115 -15.54 6.43 9.56
N CYS A 116 -14.64 5.84 10.32
CA CYS A 116 -14.26 4.43 10.24
C CYS A 116 -14.19 3.78 11.63
N ASP A 117 -14.20 2.45 11.73
CA ASP A 117 -14.06 1.77 13.02
C ASP A 117 -12.60 1.81 13.53
N VAL A 118 -11.63 1.72 12.62
CA VAL A 118 -10.20 1.69 12.95
C VAL A 118 -9.38 2.55 11.98
N ILE A 119 -8.37 3.24 12.52
CA ILE A 119 -7.29 3.88 11.75
C ILE A 119 -5.96 3.21 12.10
N PHE A 120 -5.23 2.76 11.09
CA PHE A 120 -3.82 2.41 11.23
C PHE A 120 -2.96 3.52 10.63
N CYS A 121 -2.02 4.02 11.42
CA CYS A 121 -1.01 4.98 11.03
C CYS A 121 0.36 4.40 11.36
N PRO A 122 0.99 3.67 10.41
CA PRO A 122 2.27 2.99 10.62
C PRO A 122 3.47 3.94 10.59
N ASP A 123 3.28 5.18 11.05
CA ASP A 123 4.27 6.26 11.12
C ASP A 123 4.30 6.86 12.54
N PRO A 124 5.34 7.65 12.89
CA PRO A 124 5.41 8.36 14.17
C PRO A 124 4.34 9.48 14.25
N CYS A 125 3.10 9.11 14.56
CA CYS A 125 1.94 10.00 14.70
C CYS A 125 1.30 9.86 16.08
N HIS A 126 0.51 10.84 16.50
CA HIS A 126 -0.24 10.79 17.75
C HIS A 126 -1.75 10.71 17.45
N PRO A 127 -2.55 9.91 18.18
CA PRO A 127 -3.99 9.82 17.95
C PRO A 127 -4.73 11.18 17.98
N ALA A 128 -4.22 12.14 18.74
CA ALA A 128 -4.75 13.50 18.82
C ALA A 128 -4.58 14.33 17.53
N ASP A 129 -3.75 13.90 16.59
CA ASP A 129 -3.59 14.56 15.28
C ASP A 129 -4.80 14.30 14.37
N TYR A 130 -5.59 13.28 14.68
CA TYR A 130 -6.73 12.86 13.87
C TYR A 130 -8.04 13.52 14.29
N SER A 131 -8.77 14.01 13.30
CA SER A 131 -10.20 14.26 13.44
C SER A 131 -10.95 12.98 13.11
N ALA A 132 -11.59 12.34 14.09
CA ALA A 132 -12.31 11.09 13.90
C ALA A 132 -13.57 11.01 14.77
N GLU A 133 -14.46 10.08 14.45
CA GLU A 133 -15.61 9.78 15.29
C GLU A 133 -15.19 9.23 16.67
N PRO A 134 -16.00 9.43 17.74
CA PRO A 134 -15.65 8.95 19.09
C PRO A 134 -15.52 7.44 19.22
N PHE A 135 -16.10 6.67 18.28
CA PHE A 135 -16.00 5.22 18.26
C PHE A 135 -14.77 4.70 17.50
N THR A 136 -14.00 5.58 16.85
CA THR A 136 -12.85 5.20 16.05
C THR A 136 -11.67 4.85 16.96
N GLU A 137 -11.12 3.64 16.79
CA GLU A 137 -9.86 3.27 17.42
C GLU A 137 -8.68 3.65 16.52
N ILE A 138 -7.62 4.23 17.10
CA ILE A 138 -6.46 4.72 16.36
C ILE A 138 -5.20 4.02 16.85
N TYR A 139 -4.49 3.41 15.91
CA TYR A 139 -3.26 2.67 16.16
C TYR A 139 -2.11 3.35 15.40
N CYS A 140 -1.25 4.01 16.16
CA CYS A 140 -0.12 4.78 15.66
C CYS A 140 1.19 4.07 15.98
N GLY A 141 2.19 4.19 15.10
CA GLY A 141 3.55 3.72 15.35
C GLY A 141 3.96 2.51 14.50
N MET A 142 5.28 2.28 14.46
CA MET A 142 5.90 1.25 13.62
C MET A 142 5.54 -0.18 14.04
N GLU A 143 5.07 -0.40 15.28
CA GLU A 143 4.54 -1.69 15.72
C GLU A 143 3.30 -2.12 14.93
N TRP A 144 2.64 -1.19 14.24
CA TRP A 144 1.50 -1.42 13.36
C TRP A 144 1.88 -1.45 11.86
N ALA A 145 3.17 -1.51 11.53
CA ALA A 145 3.63 -1.54 10.14
C ALA A 145 3.32 -2.86 9.41
N PHE A 146 2.81 -2.76 8.18
CA PHE A 146 2.48 -3.91 7.34
C PHE A 146 3.67 -4.33 6.47
N LEU A 147 4.47 -5.27 6.99
CA LEU A 147 5.67 -5.77 6.30
C LEU A 147 5.42 -7.08 5.56
N ARG A 148 5.98 -7.20 4.34
CA ARG A 148 5.96 -8.47 3.61
C ARG A 148 6.80 -9.52 4.35
N LYS A 149 6.39 -10.80 4.29
CA LYS A 149 7.06 -11.94 4.94
C LYS A 149 8.59 -11.95 4.84
N PRO A 150 9.23 -11.64 3.69
CA PRO A 150 10.69 -11.62 3.60
C PRO A 150 11.37 -10.62 4.54
N PHE A 151 10.73 -9.50 4.87
CA PHE A 151 11.30 -8.46 5.75
C PHE A 151 11.08 -8.77 7.23
N ILE A 152 10.04 -9.54 7.55
CA ILE A 152 9.80 -10.04 8.92
C ILE A 152 10.79 -11.15 9.27
N ASN A 153 11.04 -12.07 8.33
CA ASN A 153 11.80 -13.28 8.61
C ASN A 153 13.33 -13.13 8.41
N ASN A 154 13.81 -12.04 7.82
CA ASN A 154 15.22 -11.88 7.47
C ASN A 154 15.84 -10.61 8.05
N VAL A 155 16.06 -10.60 9.36
CA VAL A 155 16.90 -9.57 9.99
C VAL A 155 18.36 -10.02 9.88
N ARG A 156 19.09 -9.45 8.91
CA ARG A 156 20.54 -9.65 8.79
C ARG A 156 21.25 -8.38 9.24
N LEU A 157 22.16 -8.53 10.20
CA LEU A 157 23.08 -7.45 10.57
C LEU A 157 24.26 -7.43 9.59
N ARG A 158 24.70 -6.23 9.25
CA ARG A 158 25.88 -6.03 8.41
C ARG A 158 27.13 -6.37 9.24
N ASN A 159 28.00 -7.21 8.70
CA ASN A 159 29.22 -7.68 9.38
C ASN A 159 30.50 -6.97 8.90
N SER A 160 30.40 -5.84 8.20
CA SER A 160 31.54 -5.11 7.64
C SER A 160 31.26 -3.61 7.62
N ASP A 161 32.26 -2.80 7.94
CA ASP A 161 32.18 -1.34 7.84
C ASP A 161 32.47 -0.84 6.42
N THR A 162 33.10 -1.66 5.56
CA THR A 162 33.43 -1.31 4.17
C THR A 162 32.16 -1.20 3.32
N ILE A 163 31.92 -0.03 2.72
CA ILE A 163 30.81 0.19 1.78
C ILE A 163 31.38 0.03 0.37
N ASP A 164 31.18 -1.14 -0.20
CA ASP A 164 31.50 -1.50 -1.57
C ASP A 164 30.24 -1.72 -2.43
N LYS A 165 29.08 -1.89 -1.79
CA LYS A 165 27.78 -2.14 -2.43
C LYS A 165 26.73 -1.13 -1.99
N VAL A 166 25.97 -0.61 -2.95
CA VAL A 166 24.85 0.31 -2.71
C VAL A 166 23.60 -0.21 -3.41
N VAL A 167 22.49 -0.21 -2.68
CA VAL A 167 21.16 -0.44 -3.26
C VAL A 167 20.46 0.90 -3.42
N VAL A 168 20.03 1.23 -4.63
CA VAL A 168 19.18 2.38 -4.93
C VAL A 168 17.75 1.89 -5.09
N ALA A 169 16.84 2.36 -4.22
CA ALA A 169 15.43 2.03 -4.26
C ALA A 169 14.62 3.29 -3.89
N LEU A 170 13.98 3.91 -4.87
CA LEU A 170 13.23 5.17 -4.68
C LEU A 170 11.71 4.98 -4.73
N GLY A 171 11.25 3.73 -4.68
CA GLY A 171 9.84 3.35 -4.73
C GLY A 171 9.48 2.59 -5.99
N GLY A 172 8.19 2.26 -6.13
CA GLY A 172 7.68 1.55 -7.31
C GLY A 172 7.36 2.45 -8.51
N ALA A 173 7.48 3.76 -8.35
CA ALA A 173 7.38 4.75 -9.42
C ALA A 173 8.47 5.81 -9.24
N ASP A 174 8.81 6.49 -10.33
CA ASP A 174 9.83 7.55 -10.33
C ASP A 174 9.42 8.69 -11.29
N PRO A 175 8.35 9.43 -10.98
CA PRO A 175 7.83 10.48 -11.86
C PRO A 175 8.81 11.65 -12.08
N TYR A 176 9.87 11.75 -11.27
CA TYR A 176 10.85 12.83 -11.33
C TYR A 176 12.23 12.38 -11.87
N GLY A 177 12.37 11.11 -12.29
CA GLY A 177 13.62 10.55 -12.79
C GLY A 177 14.78 10.66 -11.79
N LEU A 178 14.48 10.49 -10.51
CA LEU A 178 15.47 10.60 -9.44
C LEU A 178 16.44 9.43 -9.45
N THR A 179 16.02 8.26 -9.93
CA THR A 179 16.87 7.06 -10.03
C THR A 179 18.10 7.38 -10.88
N ASP A 180 17.91 7.91 -12.09
CA ASP A 180 19.01 8.27 -12.98
C ASP A 180 19.88 9.40 -12.43
N ARG A 181 19.28 10.36 -11.70
CA ARG A 181 20.05 11.42 -11.03
C ARG A 181 20.97 10.88 -9.96
N VAL A 182 20.48 9.94 -9.14
CA VAL A 182 21.29 9.27 -8.11
C VAL A 182 22.37 8.42 -8.77
N LEU A 183 22.05 7.69 -9.84
CA LEU A 183 23.03 6.90 -10.59
C LEU A 183 24.13 7.75 -11.22
N GLY A 184 23.80 8.93 -11.74
CA GLY A 184 24.78 9.88 -12.26
C GLY A 184 25.82 10.32 -11.21
N VAL A 185 25.42 10.43 -9.94
CA VAL A 185 26.34 10.76 -8.83
C VAL A 185 27.20 9.56 -8.41
N LEU A 186 26.66 8.35 -8.54
CA LEU A 186 27.31 7.11 -8.09
C LEU A 186 28.20 6.45 -9.15
N THR A 187 28.01 6.75 -10.44
CA THR A 187 28.65 6.03 -11.56
C THR A 187 30.19 6.06 -11.52
N ASP A 188 30.78 7.17 -11.07
CA ASP A 188 32.24 7.33 -11.00
C ASP A 188 32.84 6.85 -9.66
N LYS A 189 32.03 6.27 -8.78
CA LYS A 189 32.49 5.75 -7.50
C LYS A 189 32.91 4.29 -7.64
N PRO A 190 33.89 3.81 -6.86
CA PRO A 190 34.27 2.40 -6.83
C PRO A 190 33.23 1.59 -6.02
N LEU A 191 31.97 1.61 -6.46
CA LEU A 191 30.82 1.00 -5.81
C LEU A 191 30.09 0.08 -6.80
N GLU A 192 29.67 -1.09 -6.33
CA GLU A 192 28.70 -1.94 -7.02
C GLU A 192 27.30 -1.41 -6.70
N VAL A 193 26.57 -0.96 -7.72
CA VAL A 193 25.24 -0.35 -7.55
C VAL A 193 24.17 -1.31 -8.07
N SER A 194 23.24 -1.69 -7.21
CA SER A 194 22.03 -2.44 -7.57
C SER A 194 20.82 -1.51 -7.50
N VAL A 195 19.99 -1.50 -8.54
CA VAL A 195 18.76 -0.70 -8.58
C VAL A 195 17.56 -1.61 -8.38
N ILE A 196 16.68 -1.24 -7.45
CA ILE A 196 15.36 -1.86 -7.29
C ILE A 196 14.32 -0.85 -7.78
N ALA A 197 13.69 -1.18 -8.89
CA ALA A 197 12.76 -0.33 -9.61
C ALA A 197 11.42 -1.05 -9.81
N GLY A 198 10.32 -0.31 -9.78
CA GLY A 198 8.98 -0.85 -10.13
C GLY A 198 8.79 -0.98 -11.63
N ASP A 199 7.71 -1.63 -12.05
CA ASP A 199 7.34 -1.84 -13.45
C ASP A 199 6.99 -0.55 -14.22
N THR A 200 6.81 0.56 -13.50
CA THR A 200 6.55 1.89 -14.08
C THR A 200 7.80 2.77 -14.18
N VAL A 201 8.93 2.31 -13.63
CA VAL A 201 10.19 3.07 -13.61
C VAL A 201 11.01 2.74 -14.84
N VAL A 202 11.44 3.78 -15.55
CA VAL A 202 12.38 3.67 -16.67
C VAL A 202 13.74 4.15 -16.19
N VAL A 203 14.74 3.28 -16.26
CA VAL A 203 16.15 3.60 -15.96
C VAL A 203 16.91 3.73 -17.27
N ASP A 204 17.68 4.80 -17.44
CA ASP A 204 18.44 5.01 -18.67
C ASP A 204 19.34 3.80 -18.98
N PRO A 205 19.29 3.23 -20.20
CA PRO A 205 20.12 2.10 -20.61
C PRO A 205 21.62 2.30 -20.38
N VAL A 206 22.12 3.55 -20.31
CA VAL A 206 23.52 3.84 -19.99
C VAL A 206 23.95 3.27 -18.63
N TYR A 207 23.01 3.08 -17.70
CA TYR A 207 23.25 2.52 -16.38
C TYR A 207 22.97 1.02 -16.27
N GLN A 208 22.45 0.37 -17.33
CA GLN A 208 22.12 -1.05 -17.34
C GLN A 208 23.34 -1.85 -17.85
N LYS A 209 24.26 -2.18 -16.93
CA LYS A 209 25.48 -2.96 -17.21
C LYS A 209 25.35 -4.40 -16.74
#